data_AF-A0A6G3SF27-F1
#
_entry.id   AF-A0A6G3SF27-F1
#
_cell.length_a   1.000
_cell.length_b   1.000
_cell.length_c   1.000
_cell.angle_alpha   90.00
_cell.angle_beta   90.00
_cell.angle_gamma   90.00
#
_symmetry.space_group_name_H-M   'P 1'
#
loop_
_entity.id
_entity.type
_entity.pdbx_description
1 polymer ?
#
loop_
_entity_poly.entity_id
_entity_poly.type
_entity_poly.pdbx_seq_one_letter_code
_entity_poly.pdbx_strand_id
1 'polypeptide(L)' 'MPSRVLALGLTAHDGTLRVITGRSPRRTHLMDEATAASTVCARAGGPSRTEWQAYLPNLPYRKVC' A
#
# COMPACT_ATOMS: atom_id res chain seq x y z
N MET A 1 -6.65 11.13 20.91
CA MET A 1 -7.39 9.88 20.59
C MET A 1 -7.70 9.84 19.10
N PRO A 2 -7.36 8.76 18.38
CA PRO A 2 -7.71 8.63 16.97
C PRO A 2 -9.24 8.70 16.80
N SER A 3 -9.72 9.43 15.79
CA SER A 3 -11.14 9.56 15.51
C SER A 3 -11.67 8.28 14.86
N ARG A 4 -12.83 7.80 15.31
CA ARG A 4 -13.50 6.62 14.74
C ARG A 4 -13.81 6.86 13.26
N VAL A 5 -13.43 5.90 12.42
CA VAL A 5 -13.82 5.86 11.01
C VAL A 5 -15.30 5.50 10.93
N LEU A 6 -16.07 6.30 10.20
CA LEU A 6 -17.51 6.11 10.02
C LEU A 6 -17.83 5.53 8.64
N ALA A 7 -17.08 5.92 7.62
CA ALA A 7 -17.22 5.41 6.26
C ALA A 7 -15.91 5.46 5.48
N LEU A 8 -15.77 4.54 4.53
CA LEU A 8 -14.67 4.44 3.56
C LEU A 8 -15.27 4.30 2.16
N GLY A 9 -14.62 4.90 1.17
CA GLY A 9 -14.98 4.72 -0.24
C GLY A 9 -13.75 4.79 -1.15
N LEU A 10 -13.62 3.79 -2.02
CA LEU A 10 -12.63 3.74 -3.09
C LEU A 10 -13.23 4.38 -4.35
N THR A 11 -12.54 5.33 -4.96
CA THR A 11 -12.97 5.89 -6.25
C THR A 11 -12.26 5.16 -7.39
N ALA A 12 -13.02 4.73 -8.39
CA ALA A 12 -12.51 3.91 -9.49
C ALA A 12 -11.62 4.71 -10.49
N HIS A 13 -11.69 6.05 -10.49
CA HIS A 13 -11.07 6.86 -11.54
C HIS A 13 -9.79 7.58 -11.13
N ASP A 14 -9.64 7.86 -9.84
CA ASP A 14 -8.65 8.80 -9.33
C ASP A 14 -7.75 8.15 -8.27
N GLY A 15 -7.92 6.85 -8.04
CA GLY A 15 -7.10 6.08 -7.09
C GLY A 15 -7.17 6.68 -5.69
N THR A 16 -8.30 7.25 -5.28
CA THR A 16 -8.40 7.89 -3.97
C THR A 16 -9.21 7.06 -2.98
N LEU A 17 -8.71 6.99 -1.74
CA LEU A 17 -9.47 6.52 -0.60
C LEU A 17 -10.03 7.72 0.15
N ARG A 18 -11.37 7.80 0.17
CA ARG A 18 -12.11 8.81 0.92
C ARG A 18 -12.48 8.23 2.29
N VAL A 19 -12.07 8.90 3.37
CA VAL A 19 -12.36 8.51 4.75
C VAL A 19 -13.21 9.58 5.42
N ILE A 20 -14.32 9.19 6.03
CA ILE A 20 -15.16 10.07 6.85
C ILE A 20 -14.97 9.68 8.31
N THR A 21 -14.72 10.67 9.17
CA THR A 21 -14.55 10.47 10.62
C THR A 21 -15.48 11.39 11.38
N GLY A 22 -15.85 11.02 12.62
CA GLY A 22 -16.79 11.81 13.42
C GLY A 22 -16.31 13.22 13.82
N ARG A 23 -15.03 13.56 13.60
CA ARG A 23 -14.45 14.89 13.94
C ARG A 23 -13.93 15.68 12.74
N SER A 24 -13.79 15.05 11.57
CA SER A 24 -13.31 15.74 10.37
C SER A 24 -14.06 15.24 9.13
N PRO A 25 -14.58 16.15 8.28
CA PRO A 25 -15.55 15.79 7.25
C PRO A 25 -14.99 14.93 6.12
N ARG A 26 -13.67 14.86 5.95
CA ARG A 26 -13.05 14.10 4.86
C ARG A 26 -11.54 14.04 4.99
N ARG A 27 -10.96 12.85 4.83
CA ARG A 27 -9.56 12.68 4.44
C ARG A 27 -9.53 12.00 3.07
N THR A 28 -8.69 12.51 2.19
CA THR A 28 -8.43 11.91 0.88
C THR A 28 -7.01 11.37 0.93
N HIS A 29 -6.85 10.07 0.76
CA HIS A 29 -5.54 9.45 0.58
C HIS A 29 -5.38 9.11 -0.89
N LEU A 30 -4.29 9.56 -1.50
CA LEU A 30 -3.86 9.07 -2.80
C LEU A 30 -3.39 7.62 -2.62
N MET A 31 -4.00 6.72 -3.38
CA MET A 31 -3.64 5.31 -3.52
C MET A 31 -3.19 5.08 -4.97
N ASP A 32 -2.29 5.94 -5.47
CA ASP A 32 -1.64 5.62 -6.73
C ASP A 32 -0.70 4.42 -6.52
N GLU A 33 -0.64 3.56 -7.54
CA GLU A 33 0.08 2.29 -7.47
C GLU A 33 1.58 2.49 -7.16
N ALA A 34 2.20 3.54 -7.71
CA ALA A 34 3.61 3.84 -7.51
C ALA A 34 3.91 4.23 -6.06
N THR A 35 3.09 5.10 -5.46
CA THR A 35 3.21 5.48 -4.05
C THR A 35 2.91 4.30 -3.13
N ALA A 36 1.94 3.46 -3.46
CA ALA A 36 1.65 2.25 -2.70
C ALA A 36 2.84 1.28 -2.71
N ALA A 37 3.38 0.97 -3.89
CA ALA A 37 4.56 0.11 -4.05
C ALA A 37 5.78 0.69 -3.31
N SER A 38 6.06 1.99 -3.47
CA SER A 38 7.15 2.67 -2.77
C SER A 38 6.99 2.62 -1.24
N THR A 39 5.78 2.85 -0.74
CA THR A 39 5.49 2.81 0.71
C THR A 39 5.68 1.40 1.28
N VAL A 40 5.25 0.37 0.56
CA VAL A 40 5.44 -1.03 0.98
C VAL A 40 6.93 -1.38 0.94
N CYS A 41 7.64 -1.05 -0.14
CA CYS A 41 9.08 -1.29 -0.27
C CYS A 41 9.89 -0.58 0.84
N ALA A 42 9.54 0.65 1.20
CA ALA A 42 10.22 1.38 2.28
C ALA A 42 10.02 0.74 3.66
N ARG A 43 8.92 0.00 3.88
CA ARG A 43 8.60 -0.63 5.16
C ARG A 43 9.08 -2.07 5.28
N ALA A 44 8.85 -2.86 4.24
CA ALA A 44 9.09 -4.29 4.25
C ALA A 44 10.36 -4.70 3.49
N GLY A 45 10.88 -3.81 2.64
CA GLY A 45 11.92 -4.15 1.69
C GLY A 45 11.44 -5.15 0.64
N GLY A 46 12.40 -5.81 0.01
CA GLY A 46 12.18 -6.98 -0.82
C GLY A 46 13.15 -8.09 -0.40
N PRO A 47 12.85 -9.35 -0.74
CA PRO A 47 13.79 -10.45 -0.50
C PRO A 47 15.09 -10.20 -1.26
N SER A 48 16.21 -10.46 -0.59
CA SER A 48 17.50 -10.57 -1.25
C SER A 48 17.49 -11.69 -2.30
N ARG A 49 18.49 -11.71 -3.19
CA ARG A 49 18.62 -12.78 -4.20
C ARG A 49 18.68 -14.17 -3.58
N THR A 50 19.34 -14.29 -2.43
CA THR A 50 19.45 -15.57 -1.69
C THR A 50 18.11 -15.98 -1.09
N GLU A 51 17.38 -15.05 -0.47
CA GLU A 51 16.04 -15.31 0.07
C GLU A 51 15.04 -15.65 -1.03
N TRP A 52 15.12 -14.98 -2.18
CA TRP A 52 14.31 -15.31 -3.35
C TRP A 52 14.56 -16.75 -3.80
N GLN A 53 15.81 -17.17 -3.91
CA GLN A 53 16.14 -18.54 -4.30
C GLN A 53 15.69 -19.56 -3.25
N ALA A 54 15.76 -19.22 -1.96
CA ALA A 54 15.32 -20.09 -0.88
C ALA A 54 13.80 -20.26 -0.84
N TYR A 55 13.03 -19.18 -1.02
CA TYR A 55 11.57 -19.22 -0.91
C TYR A 55 10.86 -19.49 -2.23
N LEU A 56 11.47 -19.16 -3.36
CA LEU A 56 10.90 -19.25 -4.72
C LEU A 56 11.89 -19.93 -5.69
N PRO A 57 12.33 -21.17 -5.43
CA PRO A 57 13.45 -21.79 -6.15
C PRO A 57 13.19 -22.02 -7.65
N ASN A 58 11.93 -22.13 -8.06
CA ASN A 58 11.53 -22.41 -9.44
C ASN A 58 11.21 -21.15 -10.25
N LEU A 59 11.33 -19.96 -9.66
CA LEU A 59 11.04 -18.70 -10.33
C LEU A 59 12.33 -17.93 -10.62
N PRO A 60 12.46 -17.33 -11.82
CA PRO A 60 13.58 -16.45 -12.11
C PRO A 60 13.60 -15.28 -11.12
N TYR A 61 14.80 -14.90 -10.69
CA TYR A 61 14.97 -13.77 -9.78
C TYR A 61 14.41 -12.49 -10.39
N ARG A 62 13.58 -11.77 -9.62
CA ARG A 62 13.09 -10.43 -9.97
C ARG A 62 13.36 -9.48 -8.82
N LYS A 63 13.89 -8.31 -9.15
CA LYS A 63 13.99 -7.20 -8.19
C LYS A 63 12.58 -6.67 -7.91
N VAL A 64 12.11 -6.81 -6.67
CA VAL A 64 10.79 -6.36 -6.20
C VAL A 64 10.84 -4.93 -5.68
N CYS A 65 11.91 -4.67 -4.91
CA CYS A 65 12.39 -3.41 -4.41
C CYS A 65 13.93 -3.44 -4.62
#